data_AF-A0A940NAV8-F1
#
_entry.id   AF-A0A940NAV8-F1
#
_cell.length_a   1.000
_cell.length_b   1.000
_cell.length_c   1.000
_cell.angle_alpha   90.00
_cell.angle_beta   90.00
_cell.angle_gamma   90.00
#
_symmetry.space_group_name_H-M   'P 1'
#
loop_
_entity.id
_entity.type
_entity.pdbx_description
1 polymer ?
#
loop_
_entity_poly.entity_id
_entity_poly.type
_entity_poly.pdbx_seq_one_letter_code
_entity_poly.pdbx_strand_id
1 'polypeptide(L)'
;MDTLNTRPTWLATLLPLLAIWQYGDRSQVRGELYRMALSADAGARSAHALNRIADMLDSDVHAIDMHREELRAIARSALADFDRVPPSAPIAMAIEHRGHLQ
;
A
#
# COMPACT_ATOMS: atom_id res chain seq x y z
N MET A 1 32.69 -3.72 1.84
CA MET A 1 31.63 -3.72 0.80
C MET A 1 30.70 -2.57 1.13
N ASP A 2 30.63 -1.56 0.28
CA ASP A 2 29.66 -0.49 0.44
C ASP A 2 28.26 -1.07 0.22
N THR A 3 27.43 -1.02 1.24
CA THR A 3 26.00 -1.30 1.14
C THR A 3 25.38 -0.19 0.30
N LEU A 4 25.26 -0.44 -1.00
CA LEU A 4 24.43 0.35 -1.91
C LEU A 4 23.02 0.36 -1.32
N ASN A 5 22.69 1.46 -0.65
CA ASN A 5 21.38 1.69 -0.05
C ASN A 5 20.46 2.10 -1.19
N THR A 6 20.11 1.12 -2.03
CA THR A 6 19.17 1.31 -3.14
C THR A 6 17.81 1.50 -2.52
N ARG A 7 17.50 2.72 -2.09
CA ARG A 7 16.14 3.09 -1.71
C ARG A 7 15.28 2.90 -2.95
N PRO A 8 14.32 1.97 -2.95
CA PRO A 8 13.43 1.78 -4.09
C PRO A 8 12.71 3.11 -4.32
N THR A 9 12.96 3.74 -5.46
CA THR A 9 12.21 4.93 -5.87
C THR A 9 11.08 4.49 -6.77
N TRP A 10 9.98 5.24 -6.77
CA TRP A 10 8.89 5.04 -7.74
C TRP A 10 9.42 5.04 -9.18
N LEU A 11 10.45 5.85 -9.47
CA LEU A 11 11.10 5.87 -10.78
C LEU A 11 11.73 4.51 -11.14
N ALA A 12 12.45 3.88 -10.20
CA ALA A 12 13.06 2.56 -10.43
C ALA A 12 12.00 1.48 -10.68
N THR A 13 10.78 1.62 -10.14
CA THR A 13 9.65 0.73 -10.40
C THR A 13 8.95 1.04 -11.72
N LEU A 14 8.84 2.32 -12.11
CA LEU A 14 8.11 2.75 -13.31
C LEU A 14 8.90 2.50 -14.60
N LEU A 15 10.23 2.57 -14.58
CA LEU A 15 11.07 2.38 -15.78
C LEU A 15 10.89 0.99 -16.42
N PRO A 16 10.91 -0.13 -15.66
CA PRO A 16 10.58 -1.44 -16.21
C PRO A 16 9.17 -1.51 -16.80
N LEU A 17 8.18 -0.87 -16.16
CA LEU A 17 6.80 -0.86 -16.65
C LEU A 17 6.66 -0.09 -17.96
N LEU A 18 7.40 1.00 -18.12
CA LEU A 18 7.50 1.73 -19.38
C LEU A 18 8.07 0.86 -20.51
N ALA A 19 9.12 0.08 -20.24
CA ALA A 19 9.67 -0.85 -21.21
C ALA A 19 8.65 -1.93 -21.60
N ILE A 20 7.96 -2.54 -20.63
CA ILE A 20 6.91 -3.54 -20.90
C ILE A 20 5.73 -2.91 -21.66
N TRP A 21 5.38 -1.65 -21.38
CA TRP A 21 4.31 -0.95 -22.09
C TRP A 21 4.66 -0.72 -23.58
N GLN A 22 5.92 -0.40 -23.85
CA GLN A 22 6.43 -0.14 -25.19
C GLN A 22 6.60 -1.42 -26.02
N TYR A 23 7.07 -2.50 -25.40
CA TYR A 23 7.53 -3.70 -26.11
C TYR A 23 6.83 -5.01 -25.73
N GLY A 24 5.91 -5.00 -24.76
CA GLY A 24 5.28 -6.19 -24.20
C GLY A 24 3.77 -6.03 -23.97
N ASP A 25 3.25 -6.75 -22.97
CA ASP A 25 1.82 -6.77 -22.67
C ASP A 25 1.38 -5.53 -21.88
N ARG A 26 0.66 -4.65 -22.57
CA ARG A 26 0.07 -3.44 -21.98
C ARG A 26 -0.96 -3.72 -20.90
N SER A 27 -1.68 -4.83 -21.02
CA SER A 27 -2.71 -5.21 -20.04
C SER A 27 -2.07 -5.52 -18.69
N GLN A 28 -0.92 -6.21 -18.71
CA GLN A 28 -0.12 -6.50 -17.53
C GLN A 28 0.38 -5.21 -16.85
N VAL A 29 0.87 -4.25 -17.64
CA VAL A 29 1.31 -2.95 -17.10
C VAL A 29 0.15 -2.19 -16.46
N ARG A 30 -1.02 -2.18 -17.09
CA ARG A 30 -2.23 -1.56 -16.50
C ARG A 30 -2.58 -2.19 -15.15
N GLY A 31 -2.59 -3.53 -15.08
CA GLY A 31 -2.84 -4.25 -13.83
C GLY A 31 -1.83 -3.92 -12.74
N GLU A 32 -0.56 -3.77 -13.12
CA GLU A 32 0.51 -3.43 -12.18
C GLU A 32 0.41 -1.98 -11.69
N LEU A 33 0.13 -1.02 -12.58
CA LEU A 33 -0.11 0.37 -12.21
C LEU A 33 -1.34 0.52 -11.31
N TYR A 34 -2.41 -0.23 -11.58
CA TYR A 34 -3.59 -0.27 -10.72
C TYR A 34 -3.27 -0.81 -9.32
N ARG A 35 -2.53 -1.91 -9.23
CA ARG A 35 -2.04 -2.45 -7.95
C ARG A 35 -1.17 -1.45 -7.19
N MET A 36 -0.27 -0.75 -7.88
CA MET A 36 0.57 0.29 -7.30
C MET A 36 -0.25 1.45 -6.72
N ALA A 37 -1.31 1.87 -7.42
CA ALA A 37 -2.22 2.91 -6.93
C ALA A 37 -2.95 2.47 -5.64
N LEU A 38 -3.46 1.24 -5.61
CA LEU A 38 -4.09 0.67 -4.40
C LEU A 38 -3.10 0.56 -3.24
N SER A 39 -1.86 0.15 -3.53
CA SER A 39 -0.79 0.07 -2.54
C SER A 39 -0.45 1.45 -1.96
N ALA A 40 -0.45 2.49 -2.80
CA ALA A 40 -0.21 3.86 -2.37
C ALA A 40 -1.34 4.39 -1.48
N ASP A 41 -2.61 4.11 -1.81
CA ASP A 41 -3.76 4.49 -0.97
C ASP A 41 -3.72 3.79 0.40
N ALA A 42 -3.49 2.47 0.41
CA ALA A 42 -3.32 1.71 1.65
C ALA A 42 -2.15 2.23 2.50
N GLY A 43 -1.03 2.59 1.85
CA GLY A 43 0.12 3.23 2.49
C GLY A 43 -0.22 4.59 3.11
N ALA A 44 -0.96 5.45 2.40
CA ALA A 44 -1.38 6.75 2.89
C ALA A 44 -2.32 6.63 4.11
N ARG A 45 -3.30 5.72 4.06
CA ARG A 45 -4.18 5.42 5.20
C ARG A 45 -3.41 4.90 6.40
N SER A 46 -2.43 4.04 6.16
CA SER A 46 -1.57 3.51 7.21
C SER A 46 -0.69 4.59 7.84
N ALA A 47 -0.12 5.49 7.05
CA ALA A 47 0.63 6.63 7.57
C ALA A 47 -0.25 7.54 8.44
N HIS A 48 -1.50 7.80 8.00
CA HIS A 48 -2.47 8.54 8.80
C HIS A 48 -2.82 7.81 10.12
N ALA A 49 -3.02 6.50 10.08
CA ALA A 49 -3.28 5.69 11.26
C ALA A 49 -2.10 5.72 12.25
N LEU A 50 -0.86 5.66 11.75
CA LEU A 50 0.35 5.76 12.56
C LEU A 50 0.50 7.15 13.21
N ASN A 51 0.21 8.23 12.47
CA ASN A 51 0.20 9.58 13.04
C ASN A 51 -0.83 9.68 14.17
N ARG A 52 -2.05 9.16 13.97
CA ARG A 52 -3.07 9.15 15.03
C ARG A 52 -2.62 8.35 16.26
N ILE A 53 -1.95 7.22 16.07
CA ILE A 53 -1.36 6.46 17.18
C ILE A 53 -0.31 7.30 17.91
N ALA A 54 0.58 7.99 17.19
CA ALA A 54 1.58 8.85 17.80
C ALA A 54 0.95 9.98 18.61
N ASP A 55 -0.05 10.68 18.06
CA ASP A 55 -0.78 11.75 18.75
C ASP A 55 -1.46 11.25 20.05
N MET A 56 -2.01 10.03 20.02
CA MET A 56 -2.61 9.40 21.21
C MET A 56 -1.58 9.03 22.27
N LEU A 57 -0.37 8.66 21.86
CA LEU A 57 0.72 8.34 22.79
C LEU A 57 1.34 9.60 23.39
N ASP A 58 1.43 10.68 22.63
CA ASP A 58 2.00 11.96 23.09
C ASP A 58 1.07 12.72 24.05
N SER A 59 -0.24 12.45 24.01
CA SER A 59 -1.23 13.17 24.81
C SER A 59 -1.41 12.64 26.23
N ASP A 60 -0.97 11.41 26.55
CA ASP A 60 -1.20 10.82 27.86
C ASP A 60 -0.03 9.95 28.37
N VAL A 61 0.41 10.20 29.60
CA VAL A 61 1.50 9.47 30.27
C VAL A 61 1.15 8.00 30.50
N HIS A 62 -0.15 7.66 30.52
CA HIS A 62 -0.65 6.28 30.61
C HIS A 62 -1.43 5.84 29.35
N ALA A 63 -1.18 6.48 28.20
CA ALA A 63 -1.90 6.26 26.94
C ALA A 63 -2.01 4.77 26.55
N ILE A 64 -0.95 4.00 26.76
CA ILE A 64 -0.90 2.59 26.38
C ILE A 64 -1.87 1.75 27.21
N ASP A 65 -1.98 2.00 28.51
CA ASP A 65 -2.86 1.24 29.39
C ASP A 65 -4.32 1.67 29.22
N MET A 66 -4.57 2.96 28.99
CA MET A 66 -5.92 3.51 28.84
C MET A 66 -6.53 3.26 27.45
N HIS A 67 -5.73 3.34 26.37
CA HIS A 67 -6.19 3.26 24.99
C HIS A 67 -5.78 1.97 24.26
N ARG A 68 -5.34 0.93 24.97
CA ARG A 68 -4.80 -0.30 24.37
C ARG A 68 -5.65 -0.89 23.24
N GLU A 69 -6.96 -0.99 23.45
CA GLU A 69 -7.85 -1.58 22.45
C GLU A 69 -8.12 -0.63 21.28
N GLU A 70 -8.17 0.68 21.53
CA GLU A 70 -8.29 1.69 20.47
C GLU A 70 -7.05 1.72 19.58
N LEU A 71 -5.85 1.70 20.16
CA LEU A 71 -4.58 1.59 19.43
C LEU A 71 -4.53 0.33 18.56
N ARG A 72 -4.99 -0.82 19.10
CA ARG A 72 -5.11 -2.07 18.33
C ARG A 72 -6.13 -1.99 17.22
N ALA A 73 -7.28 -1.36 17.45
CA ALA A 73 -8.30 -1.20 16.43
C ALA A 73 -7.78 -0.36 15.26
N ILE A 74 -7.07 0.74 15.55
CA ILE A 74 -6.42 1.58 14.53
C ILE A 74 -5.39 0.77 13.74
N ALA A 75 -4.50 0.04 14.43
CA ALA A 75 -3.48 -0.78 13.78
C ALA A 75 -4.09 -1.90 12.91
N ARG A 76 -5.09 -2.63 13.41
CA ARG A 76 -5.77 -3.68 12.64
C ARG A 76 -6.50 -3.13 11.42
N SER A 77 -7.14 -1.96 11.55
CA SER A 77 -7.79 -1.30 10.42
C SER A 77 -6.80 -0.94 9.33
N ALA A 78 -5.62 -0.40 9.69
CA ALA A 78 -4.57 -0.08 8.73
C ALA A 78 -4.01 -1.33 8.04
N LEU A 79 -3.83 -2.44 8.78
CA LEU A 79 -3.40 -3.72 8.21
C LEU A 79 -4.44 -4.30 7.23
N ALA A 80 -5.73 -4.23 7.58
CA ALA A 80 -6.80 -4.72 6.72
C ALA A 80 -6.89 -3.98 5.38
N ASP A 81 -6.42 -2.73 5.29
CA ASP A 81 -6.34 -2.00 4.02
C ASP A 81 -5.26 -2.57 3.09
N PHE A 82 -4.18 -3.13 3.62
CA PHE A 82 -3.18 -3.85 2.82
C PHE A 82 -3.67 -5.21 2.35
N ASP A 83 -4.51 -5.91 3.12
CA ASP A 83 -5.11 -7.19 2.71
C ASP A 83 -6.03 -7.06 1.48
N ARG A 84 -6.50 -5.84 1.20
CA ARG A 84 -7.32 -5.52 0.01
C ARG A 84 -6.48 -5.29 -1.24
N VAL A 85 -5.17 -5.11 -1.11
CA VAL A 85 -4.27 -4.90 -2.25
C VAL A 85 -4.03 -6.26 -2.94
N PRO A 86 -4.33 -6.40 -4.24
CA PRO A 86 -4.09 -7.64 -4.97
C PRO A 86 -2.59 -8.01 -4.93
N PRO A 87 -2.22 -9.29 -4.75
CA PRO A 87 -0.82 -9.67 -4.60
C PRO A 87 -0.04 -9.63 -5.94
N SER A 88 -0.71 -9.55 -7.09
CA SER A 88 -0.07 -9.48 -8.42
C SER A 88 -0.97 -8.85 -9.48
N ALA A 89 -0.38 -8.37 -10.58
CA ALA A 89 -1.11 -7.75 -11.69
C ALA A 89 -2.22 -8.64 -12.31
N PRO A 90 -2.02 -9.95 -12.57
CA PRO A 90 -3.09 -10.79 -13.12
C PRO A 90 -4.32 -10.87 -12.20
N ILE A 91 -4.11 -10.90 -10.89
CA ILE A 91 -5.19 -10.92 -9.90
C ILE A 91 -5.86 -9.54 -9.82
N ALA A 92 -5.09 -8.46 -9.88
CA ALA A 92 -5.61 -7.09 -9.93
C ALA A 92 -6.54 -6.88 -11.14
N MET A 93 -6.12 -7.36 -12.31
CA MET A 93 -6.92 -7.30 -13.54
C MET A 93 -8.20 -8.13 -13.45
N ALA A 94 -8.16 -9.32 -12.84
CA ALA A 94 -9.35 -10.15 -12.66
C ALA A 94 -10.39 -9.47 -11.75
N ILE A 95 -9.94 -8.74 -10.72
CA ILE A 95 -10.80 -7.96 -9.83
C ILE A 95 -11.36 -6.72 -10.55
N GLU A 96 -10.52 -5.97 -11.27
CA GLU A 96 -10.94 -4.83 -12.12
C GLU A 96 -12.02 -5.26 -13.13
N HIS A 97 -11.79 -6.38 -13.81
CA HIS A 97 -12.73 -6.89 -14.83
C HIS A 97 -14.06 -7.34 -14.22
N ARG A 98 -14.07 -7.94 -13.03
CA ARG A 98 -15.32 -8.24 -12.31
C ARG A 98 -16.03 -7.00 -11.82
N GLY A 99 -15.30 -5.97 -11.39
CA GLY A 99 -15.88 -4.69 -10.95
C GLY A 99 -16.55 -3.90 -12.08
N HIS A 100 -16.09 -4.06 -13.32
CA HIS A 100 -16.71 -3.43 -14.50
C HIS A 100 -17.94 -4.17 -15.04
N LEU A 101 -18.18 -5.41 -14.62
CA LEU A 101 -19.33 -6.23 -15.05
C LEU A 101 -20.51 -6.20 -14.06
N GLN A 102 -20.40 -5.42 -12.98
CA GLN A 102 -21.47 -5.13 -12.02
C GLN A 102 -22.02 -3.73 -12.28
#